data_AF-A0A6L9L5A2-F1
#
_entry.id   AF-A0A6L9L5A2-F1
#
_cell.length_a   1.000
_cell.length_b   1.000
_cell.length_c   1.000
_cell.angle_alpha   90.00
_cell.angle_beta   90.00
_cell.angle_gamma   90.00
#
_symmetry.space_group_name_H-M   'P 1'
#
loop_
_entity.id
_entity.type
_entity.pdbx_description
1 polymer ?
#
loop_
_entity_poly.entity_id
_entity_poly.type
_entity_poly.pdbx_seq_one_letter_code
_entity_poly.pdbx_strand_id
1 'polypeptide(L)'
;MEFLPTNYKTTTDSKKQLAKPSKLAGRHSLSNKETWQAIYAGHKNPPPFKTWLAVIEASNKSIAEAVLSDRGGFWLPHRLGLLIINKRKVRGNQPFIDRVAFCKTGQKVPQLNLHTFGYTYCIKWVRLKKARLPLKYLFTFQAVRELNRSIKDRLDQGHDYLEGTYKFSSLQP
;
A
#
# COMPACT_ATOMS: atom_id res chain seq x y z
N MET A 1 52.58 3.44 16.80
CA MET A 1 51.51 3.48 15.78
C MET A 1 51.92 2.52 14.68
N GLU A 2 51.45 1.28 14.77
CA GLU A 2 51.81 0.21 13.85
C GLU A 2 50.71 0.06 12.81
N PHE A 3 51.08 0.20 11.53
CA PHE A 3 50.20 -0.07 10.40
C PHE A 3 50.16 -1.59 10.18
N LEU A 4 49.00 -2.20 10.42
CA LEU A 4 48.75 -3.60 10.04
C LEU A 4 48.58 -3.72 8.52
N PRO A 5 49.22 -4.70 7.86
CA PRO A 5 49.03 -4.93 6.43
C PRO A 5 47.66 -5.53 6.12
N THR A 6 46.96 -4.90 5.18
CA THR A 6 45.73 -5.39 4.53
C THR A 6 46.00 -6.67 3.74
N ASN A 7 45.58 -7.80 4.29
CA ASN A 7 45.49 -9.08 3.58
C ASN A 7 44.02 -9.52 3.46
N TYR A 8 43.26 -8.86 2.60
CA TYR A 8 42.01 -9.45 2.10
C TYR A 8 42.32 -10.34 0.91
N LYS A 9 42.50 -11.63 1.18
CA LYS A 9 42.41 -12.66 0.15
C LYS A 9 41.00 -12.62 -0.42
N THR A 10 40.88 -12.22 -1.68
CA THR A 10 39.65 -12.37 -2.46
C THR A 10 39.46 -13.86 -2.72
N THR A 11 38.74 -14.54 -1.83
CA THR A 11 38.28 -15.91 -2.07
C THR A 11 37.18 -15.84 -3.12
N THR A 12 37.60 -15.96 -4.38
CA THR A 12 36.78 -16.34 -5.52
C THR A 12 36.23 -17.74 -5.25
N ASP A 13 35.05 -17.85 -4.66
CA ASP A 13 34.07 -18.89 -4.96
C ASP A 13 32.91 -18.85 -3.97
N SER A 14 31.86 -18.14 -4.38
CA SER A 14 30.49 -18.56 -4.11
C SER A 14 29.56 -17.73 -4.99
N LYS A 15 29.58 -18.04 -6.29
CA LYS A 15 28.37 -17.92 -7.11
C LYS A 15 27.35 -18.94 -6.57
N LYS A 16 26.84 -18.72 -5.34
CA LYS A 16 25.50 -19.17 -5.01
C LYS A 16 24.63 -18.48 -6.05
N GLN A 17 24.11 -19.28 -6.97
CA GLN A 17 23.04 -18.89 -7.85
C GLN A 17 22.00 -18.23 -6.95
N LEU A 18 21.95 -16.89 -6.95
CA LEU A 18 20.78 -16.15 -6.52
C LEU A 18 19.68 -16.76 -7.39
N ALA A 19 18.78 -17.50 -6.74
CA ALA A 19 17.66 -18.13 -7.41
C ALA A 19 17.08 -17.09 -8.37
N LYS A 20 17.01 -17.43 -9.66
CA LYS A 20 16.43 -16.55 -10.69
C LYS A 20 15.15 -15.99 -10.08
N PRO A 21 14.98 -14.66 -9.97
CA PRO A 21 13.81 -14.09 -9.33
C PRO A 21 12.62 -14.74 -10.01
N SER A 22 11.88 -15.53 -9.23
CA SER A 22 10.71 -16.26 -9.70
C SER A 22 9.87 -15.27 -10.51
N LYS A 23 9.30 -15.72 -11.63
CA LYS A 23 8.42 -14.97 -12.52
C LYS A 23 7.14 -14.49 -11.80
N LEU A 24 7.25 -13.74 -10.70
CA LEU A 24 6.17 -13.02 -10.03
C LEU A 24 5.91 -11.71 -10.80
N ALA A 25 5.88 -11.80 -12.13
CA ALA A 25 5.43 -10.71 -12.97
C ALA A 25 3.89 -10.74 -12.95
N GLY A 26 3.29 -10.08 -11.95
CA GLY A 26 1.84 -10.10 -11.74
C GLY A 26 1.42 -9.55 -10.39
N ARG A 27 0.11 -9.36 -10.20
CA ARG A 27 -0.49 -9.00 -8.90
C ARG A 27 -0.57 -10.25 -8.02
N HIS A 28 0.52 -10.60 -7.34
CA HIS A 28 0.53 -11.71 -6.39
C HIS A 28 0.32 -11.21 -4.96
N SER A 29 -0.53 -11.89 -4.20
CA SER A 29 -0.74 -11.56 -2.79
C SER A 29 0.40 -12.12 -1.94
N LEU A 30 0.99 -11.29 -1.08
CA LEU A 30 2.03 -11.72 -0.13
C LEU A 30 1.50 -12.73 0.92
N SER A 31 0.18 -12.77 1.12
CA SER A 31 -0.49 -13.71 2.03
C SER A 31 -0.59 -15.14 1.47
N ASN A 32 -0.24 -15.37 0.19
CA ASN A 32 -0.42 -16.66 -0.44
C ASN A 32 0.78 -17.60 -0.18
N LYS A 33 0.47 -18.88 0.01
CA LYS A 33 1.49 -19.92 0.24
C LYS A 33 2.48 -20.05 -0.92
N GLU A 34 2.00 -19.89 -2.16
CA GLU A 34 2.84 -19.90 -3.37
C GLU A 34 3.88 -18.77 -3.36
N THR A 35 3.48 -17.57 -2.93
CA THR A 35 4.39 -16.42 -2.83
C THR A 35 5.42 -16.64 -1.74
N TRP A 36 5.03 -17.19 -0.59
CA TRP A 36 5.97 -17.62 0.44
C TRP A 36 6.96 -18.66 -0.09
N GLN A 37 6.48 -19.70 -0.78
CA GLN A 37 7.33 -20.74 -1.39
C GLN A 37 8.31 -20.15 -2.41
N ALA A 38 7.85 -19.21 -3.24
CA ALA A 38 8.67 -18.56 -4.24
C ALA A 38 9.76 -17.66 -3.62
N ILE A 39 9.42 -16.89 -2.57
CA ILE A 39 10.36 -16.01 -1.87
C ILE A 39 11.42 -16.83 -1.13
N TYR A 40 11.01 -17.90 -0.46
CA TYR A 40 11.90 -18.71 0.37
C TYR A 40 12.49 -19.92 -0.35
N ALA A 41 12.32 -20.02 -1.68
CA ALA A 41 12.92 -21.06 -2.49
C ALA A 41 14.47 -21.04 -2.33
N GLY A 42 15.03 -22.10 -1.75
CA GLY A 42 16.48 -22.23 -1.54
C GLY A 42 17.00 -21.67 -0.21
N HIS A 43 16.13 -21.17 0.68
CA HIS A 43 16.53 -20.84 2.05
C HIS A 43 16.69 -22.12 2.89
N LYS A 44 17.78 -22.25 3.65
CA LYS A 44 18.05 -23.43 4.49
C LYS A 44 17.01 -23.61 5.61
N ASN A 45 16.61 -22.50 6.24
CA ASN A 45 15.63 -22.48 7.35
C ASN A 45 14.61 -21.36 7.13
N PRO A 46 13.60 -21.57 6.25
CA PRO A 46 12.57 -20.57 6.04
C PRO A 46 11.61 -20.51 7.24
N PRO A 47 11.08 -19.32 7.59
CA PRO A 47 10.09 -19.21 8.66
C PRO A 47 8.83 -19.99 8.29
N PRO A 48 8.14 -20.65 9.25
CA PRO A 48 6.88 -21.33 8.97
C PRO A 48 5.88 -20.40 8.28
N PHE A 49 5.14 -20.91 7.29
CA PHE A 49 4.16 -20.11 6.56
C PHE A 49 3.14 -19.42 7.47
N LYS A 50 2.71 -20.09 8.55
CA LYS A 50 1.81 -19.51 9.55
C LYS A 50 2.41 -18.28 10.22
N THR A 51 3.70 -18.33 10.58
CA THR A 51 4.42 -17.20 11.17
C THR A 51 4.57 -16.06 10.18
N TRP A 52 4.92 -16.37 8.93
CA TRP A 52 4.99 -15.39 7.83
C TRP A 52 3.66 -14.65 7.63
N LEU A 53 2.56 -15.41 7.54
CA LEU A 53 1.23 -14.85 7.36
C LEU A 53 0.85 -13.93 8.54
N ALA A 54 1.08 -14.38 9.77
CA ALA A 54 0.80 -13.59 10.97
C ALA A 54 1.57 -12.26 10.99
N VAL A 55 2.83 -12.26 10.57
CA VAL A 55 3.65 -11.04 10.48
C VAL A 55 3.09 -10.08 9.42
N ILE A 56 2.67 -10.59 8.26
CA ILE A 56 2.07 -9.77 7.20
C ILE A 56 0.75 -9.16 7.68
N GLU A 57 -0.12 -9.95 8.29
CA GLU A 57 -1.42 -9.50 8.79
C GLU A 57 -1.25 -8.42 9.87
N ALA A 58 -0.35 -8.65 10.83
CA ALA A 58 -0.03 -7.68 11.86
C ALA A 58 0.51 -6.38 11.26
N SER A 59 1.45 -6.48 10.31
CA SER A 59 2.02 -5.31 9.63
C SER A 59 0.96 -4.53 8.85
N ASN A 60 0.10 -5.22 8.09
CA ASN A 60 -0.99 -4.59 7.34
C ASN A 60 -2.00 -3.89 8.25
N LYS A 61 -2.31 -4.50 9.40
CA LYS A 61 -3.20 -3.91 10.41
C LYS A 61 -2.60 -2.64 11.00
N SER A 62 -1.33 -2.66 11.41
CA SER A 62 -0.66 -1.47 11.94
C SER A 62 -0.56 -0.34 10.91
N ILE A 63 -0.26 -0.67 9.66
CA ILE A 63 -0.25 0.32 8.57
C ILE A 63 -1.65 0.90 8.34
N ALA A 64 -2.68 0.05 8.34
CA ALA A 64 -4.07 0.49 8.17
C ALA A 64 -4.49 1.46 9.29
N GLU A 65 -4.20 1.13 10.54
CA GLU A 65 -4.48 1.99 11.70
C GLU A 65 -3.73 3.33 11.61
N ALA A 66 -2.46 3.31 11.21
CA ALA A 66 -1.67 4.52 11.02
C ALA A 66 -2.25 5.43 9.91
N VAL A 67 -2.61 4.85 8.75
CA VAL A 67 -3.19 5.60 7.63
C VAL A 67 -4.55 6.21 7.98
N LEU A 68 -5.38 5.50 8.77
CA LEU A 68 -6.69 5.99 9.19
C LEU A 68 -6.60 7.08 10.28
N SER A 69 -5.53 7.06 11.07
CA SER A 69 -5.39 7.98 12.21
C SER A 69 -4.67 9.27 11.84
N ASP A 70 -3.70 9.21 10.93
CA ASP A 70 -2.90 10.36 10.52
C ASP A 70 -3.50 11.07 9.30
N ARG A 71 -3.84 12.35 9.48
CA ARG A 71 -4.30 13.24 8.41
C ARG A 71 -3.27 13.39 7.28
N GLY A 72 -1.98 13.36 7.60
CA GLY A 72 -0.85 13.41 6.66
C GLY A 72 -0.57 12.08 5.95
N GLY A 73 -1.17 10.99 6.43
CA GLY A 73 -0.95 9.63 5.95
C GLY A 73 0.27 8.94 6.58
N PHE A 74 0.66 7.80 6.03
CA PHE A 74 1.73 6.95 6.55
C PHE A 74 2.89 6.82 5.57
N TRP A 75 4.08 7.26 5.99
CA TRP A 75 5.31 7.12 5.22
C TRP A 75 5.80 5.68 5.23
N LEU A 76 5.89 5.08 4.05
CA LEU A 76 6.48 3.76 3.90
C LEU A 76 8.00 3.83 4.08
N PRO A 77 8.61 2.80 4.69
CA PRO A 77 10.03 2.75 4.93
C PRO A 77 10.84 2.81 3.63
N HIS A 78 12.12 3.15 3.76
CA HIS A 78 13.10 3.13 2.65
C HIS A 78 12.71 3.98 1.44
N ARG A 79 11.95 5.06 1.66
CA ARG A 79 11.50 5.98 0.61
C ARG A 79 10.64 5.28 -0.45
N LEU A 80 9.85 4.29 -0.03
CA LEU A 80 8.92 3.58 -0.92
C LEU A 80 7.69 4.44 -1.28
N GLY A 81 7.40 5.48 -0.50
CA GLY A 81 6.33 6.42 -0.79
C GLY A 81 5.51 6.76 0.45
N LEU A 82 4.33 7.30 0.19
CA LEU A 82 3.38 7.74 1.21
C LEU A 82 2.03 7.10 0.93
N LEU A 83 1.40 6.52 1.95
CA LEU A 83 0.01 6.07 1.91
C LEU A 83 -0.85 7.19 2.48
N ILE A 84 -1.78 7.72 1.69
CA ILE A 84 -2.65 8.83 2.12
C ILE A 84 -4.11 8.51 1.89
N ILE A 85 -4.99 9.12 2.69
CA ILE A 85 -6.41 9.23 2.36
C ILE A 85 -6.58 10.49 1.51
N ASN A 86 -6.86 10.27 0.22
CA ASN A 86 -7.07 11.34 -0.73
C ASN A 86 -8.55 11.76 -0.72
N LYS A 87 -8.83 12.94 -0.17
CA LYS A 87 -10.13 13.61 -0.21
C LYS A 87 -10.25 14.40 -1.52
N ARG A 88 -11.23 14.03 -2.36
CA ARG A 88 -11.50 14.69 -3.66
C ARG A 88 -12.96 15.09 -3.76
N LYS A 89 -13.23 16.37 -4.04
CA LYS A 89 -14.57 16.84 -4.39
C LYS A 89 -15.00 16.22 -5.72
N VAL A 90 -16.18 15.61 -5.75
CA VAL A 90 -16.76 15.07 -6.98
C VAL A 90 -16.98 16.24 -7.93
N ARG A 91 -16.38 16.20 -9.12
CA ARG A 91 -16.54 17.24 -10.14
C ARG A 91 -17.59 16.77 -11.15
N GLY A 92 -18.56 17.62 -11.42
CA GLY A 92 -19.65 17.37 -12.36
C GLY A 92 -21.02 17.36 -11.68
N ASN A 93 -22.05 17.85 -12.37
CA ASN A 93 -23.44 17.90 -11.90
C ASN A 93 -24.14 16.54 -11.94
N GLN A 94 -23.43 15.43 -12.11
CA GLN A 94 -24.07 14.11 -12.16
C GLN A 94 -24.23 13.58 -10.72
N PRO A 95 -25.46 13.54 -10.19
CA PRO A 95 -25.70 12.93 -8.90
C PRO A 95 -25.33 11.44 -8.95
N PHE A 96 -24.80 10.91 -7.86
CA PHE A 96 -24.64 9.46 -7.72
C PHE A 96 -26.02 8.83 -7.76
N ILE A 97 -26.25 7.82 -8.61
CA ILE A 97 -27.54 7.12 -8.67
C ILE A 97 -27.48 5.96 -7.68
N ASP A 98 -28.51 5.82 -6.84
CA ASP A 98 -28.67 4.64 -6.01
C ASP A 98 -28.92 3.42 -6.91
N ARG A 99 -27.87 2.62 -7.10
CA ARG A 99 -27.91 1.45 -7.97
C ARG A 99 -28.86 0.37 -7.42
N VAL A 100 -29.02 0.26 -6.10
CA VAL A 100 -29.91 -0.73 -5.49
C VAL A 100 -31.36 -0.33 -5.74
N ALA A 101 -31.71 0.93 -5.50
CA ALA A 101 -33.04 1.44 -5.79
C ALA A 101 -33.37 1.37 -7.29
N PHE A 102 -32.43 1.78 -8.14
CA PHE A 102 -32.59 1.73 -9.60
C PHE A 102 -32.79 0.31 -10.11
N CYS A 103 -32.00 -0.68 -9.65
CA CYS A 103 -32.18 -2.07 -10.06
C CYS A 103 -33.52 -2.68 -9.60
N LYS A 104 -34.11 -2.19 -8.51
CA LYS A 104 -35.40 -2.68 -7.99
C LYS A 104 -36.61 -2.00 -8.65
N THR A 105 -36.51 -0.71 -8.92
CA THR A 105 -37.66 0.14 -9.29
C THR A 105 -37.59 0.72 -10.70
N GLY A 106 -36.42 0.65 -11.35
CA GLY A 106 -36.15 1.36 -12.60
C GLY A 106 -35.98 2.89 -12.44
N GLN A 107 -36.21 3.44 -11.24
CA GLN A 107 -36.14 4.88 -11.01
C GLN A 107 -34.72 5.33 -10.63
N LYS A 108 -34.24 6.38 -11.29
CA LYS A 108 -32.93 6.99 -10.98
C LYS A 108 -33.09 7.91 -9.77
N VAL A 109 -32.90 7.36 -8.58
CA VAL A 109 -32.89 8.16 -7.34
C VAL A 109 -31.48 8.75 -7.14
N PRO A 110 -31.31 10.08 -7.17
CA PRO A 110 -30.03 10.71 -6.89
C PRO A 110 -29.71 10.60 -5.39
N GLN A 111 -28.63 9.88 -5.07
CA GLN A 111 -27.96 9.99 -3.79
C GLN A 111 -27.18 11.30 -3.75
N LEU A 112 -27.75 12.24 -3.03
CA LEU A 112 -26.99 13.37 -2.50
C LEU A 112 -26.05 12.78 -1.45
N ASN A 113 -24.75 12.77 -1.73
CA ASN A 113 -23.73 12.31 -0.78
C ASN A 113 -23.59 13.34 0.36
N LEU A 114 -24.64 13.48 1.17
CA LEU A 114 -24.76 14.48 2.23
C LEU A 114 -23.74 14.23 3.33
N HIS A 115 -23.50 12.96 3.66
CA HIS A 115 -22.55 12.54 4.70
C HIS A 115 -21.09 12.87 4.37
N THR A 116 -20.76 13.10 3.09
CA THR A 116 -19.42 13.54 2.69
C THR A 116 -19.40 14.92 2.08
N PHE A 117 -20.48 15.71 2.13
CA PHE A 117 -20.56 17.03 1.47
C PHE A 117 -20.09 17.02 -0.01
N GLY A 118 -20.40 15.95 -0.74
CA GLY A 118 -19.96 15.79 -2.13
C GLY A 118 -18.49 15.42 -2.31
N TYR A 119 -17.80 14.99 -1.26
CA TYR A 119 -16.43 14.48 -1.32
C TYR A 119 -16.40 12.95 -1.51
N THR A 120 -15.31 12.49 -2.11
CA THR A 120 -14.93 11.08 -2.23
C THR A 120 -13.59 10.88 -1.53
N TYR A 121 -13.48 9.77 -0.80
CA TYR A 121 -12.29 9.40 -0.06
C TYR A 121 -11.75 8.08 -0.62
N CYS A 122 -10.45 8.02 -0.84
CA CYS A 122 -9.80 6.79 -1.28
C CYS A 122 -8.36 6.77 -0.76
N ILE A 123 -7.91 5.61 -0.31
CA ILE A 123 -6.51 5.45 0.08
C ILE A 123 -5.68 5.29 -1.19
N LYS A 124 -4.63 6.09 -1.32
CA LYS A 124 -3.71 6.08 -2.45
C LYS A 124 -2.28 5.92 -1.98
N TRP A 125 -1.54 5.12 -2.75
CA TRP A 125 -0.09 5.07 -2.62
C TRP A 125 0.57 6.05 -3.57
N VAL A 126 1.28 7.00 -2.99
CA VAL A 126 1.99 8.10 -3.63
C VAL A 126 3.48 7.74 -3.64
N ARG A 127 4.00 7.30 -4.79
CA ARG A 127 5.38 6.80 -4.98
C ARG A 127 6.42 7.91 -5.14
N LEU A 128 7.45 7.97 -4.28
CA LEU A 128 8.52 8.97 -4.43
C LEU A 128 9.23 8.85 -5.78
N LYS A 129 9.41 9.98 -6.49
CA LYS A 129 10.09 10.05 -7.80
C LYS A 129 11.52 9.48 -7.78
N LYS A 130 12.17 9.47 -6.60
CA LYS A 130 13.54 8.99 -6.37
C LYS A 130 13.56 7.68 -5.57
N ALA A 131 12.62 6.76 -5.81
CA ALA A 131 12.70 5.43 -5.21
C ALA A 131 14.03 4.77 -5.61
N ARG A 132 14.78 4.26 -4.63
CA ARG A 132 16.08 3.60 -4.86
C ARG A 132 15.94 2.26 -5.59
N LEU A 133 14.73 1.71 -5.66
CA LEU A 133 14.44 0.39 -6.19
C LEU A 133 13.77 0.48 -7.57
N PRO A 134 14.12 -0.42 -8.52
CA PRO A 134 13.47 -0.46 -9.82
C PRO A 134 11.98 -0.78 -9.69
N LEU A 135 11.12 -0.01 -10.37
CA LEU A 135 9.66 -0.11 -10.26
C LEU A 135 9.09 -1.49 -10.55
N LYS A 136 9.72 -2.26 -11.45
CA LYS A 136 9.31 -3.63 -11.80
C LYS A 136 9.35 -4.62 -10.63
N TYR A 137 10.07 -4.29 -9.55
CA TYR A 137 10.22 -5.13 -8.36
C TYR A 137 9.40 -4.62 -7.17
N LEU A 138 8.67 -3.52 -7.33
CA LEU A 138 7.86 -2.95 -6.25
C LEU A 138 6.43 -3.46 -6.33
N PHE A 139 5.98 -4.12 -5.26
CA PHE A 139 4.58 -4.44 -5.07
C PHE A 139 3.76 -3.16 -4.95
N THR A 140 2.65 -3.11 -5.68
CA THR A 140 1.74 -1.97 -5.60
C THR A 140 0.78 -2.14 -4.45
N PHE A 141 0.70 -1.13 -3.59
CA PHE A 141 -0.33 -1.09 -2.57
C PHE A 141 -1.71 -0.82 -3.19
N GLN A 142 -2.68 -1.65 -2.83
CA GLN A 142 -4.08 -1.47 -3.15
C GLN A 142 -4.89 -1.66 -1.86
N ALA A 143 -5.60 -0.62 -1.44
CA ALA A 143 -6.46 -0.71 -0.26
C ALA A 143 -7.62 -1.69 -0.53
N VAL A 144 -7.83 -2.61 0.40
CA VAL A 144 -8.97 -3.52 0.38
C VAL A 144 -10.28 -2.77 0.66
N ARG A 145 -11.41 -3.39 0.31
CA ARG A 145 -12.74 -2.78 0.48
C ARG A 145 -13.03 -2.43 1.93
N GLU A 146 -12.65 -3.29 2.87
CA GLU A 146 -12.87 -3.09 4.31
C GLU A 146 -12.15 -1.85 4.81
N LEU A 147 -10.86 -1.71 4.49
CA LEU A 147 -10.07 -0.55 4.85
C LEU A 147 -10.66 0.76 4.30
N ASN A 148 -11.16 0.75 3.05
CA ASN A 148 -11.84 1.94 2.51
C ASN A 148 -13.18 2.23 3.20
N ARG A 149 -13.89 1.21 3.68
CA ARG A 149 -15.14 1.39 4.45
C ARG A 149 -14.87 1.97 5.82
N SER A 150 -13.78 1.58 6.49
CA SER A 150 -13.38 2.15 7.79
C SER A 150 -13.10 3.65 7.75
N ILE A 151 -12.85 4.23 6.57
CA ILE A 151 -12.76 5.69 6.43
C ILE A 151 -14.08 6.34 6.83
N LYS A 152 -15.23 5.75 6.47
CA LYS A 152 -16.55 6.27 6.85
C LYS A 152 -16.68 6.37 8.37
N ASP A 153 -16.33 5.32 9.09
CA ASP A 153 -16.42 5.29 10.55
C ASP A 153 -15.56 6.38 11.18
N ARG A 154 -14.39 6.69 10.60
CA ARG A 154 -13.54 7.81 11.03
C ARG A 154 -14.15 9.18 10.71
N LEU A 155 -14.78 9.34 9.55
CA LEU A 155 -15.48 10.59 9.20
C LEU A 155 -16.66 10.84 10.14
N ASP A 156 -17.41 9.79 10.49
CA ASP A 156 -18.52 9.86 11.44
C ASP A 156 -18.02 10.24 12.86
N GLN A 157 -16.77 9.89 13.20
CA GLN A 157 -16.06 10.32 14.42
C GLN A 157 -15.49 11.75 14.33
N GLY A 158 -15.67 12.47 13.22
CA GLY A 158 -15.20 13.84 13.03
C GLY A 158 -13.76 13.98 12.53
N HIS A 159 -13.10 12.90 12.12
CA HIS A 159 -11.79 13.00 11.47
C HIS A 159 -11.91 13.71 10.11
N ASP A 160 -10.92 14.56 9.79
CA ASP A 160 -10.79 15.18 8.47
C ASP A 160 -9.46 14.85 7.81
N TYR A 161 -9.46 14.76 6.49
CA TYR A 161 -8.32 14.38 5.67
C TYR A 161 -7.95 15.48 4.69
N LEU A 162 -6.69 15.50 4.28
CA LEU A 162 -6.17 16.53 3.38
C LEU A 162 -6.84 16.46 2.00
N GLU A 163 -7.32 17.62 1.54
CA GLU A 163 -7.89 17.81 0.21
C GLU A 163 -6.77 18.00 -0.82
N GLY A 164 -6.84 17.25 -1.92
CA GLY A 164 -6.07 17.58 -3.13
C GLY A 164 -5.36 16.43 -3.82
N THR A 165 -5.10 16.65 -5.11
CA THR A 165 -4.13 15.87 -5.88
C THR A 165 -2.73 16.26 -5.43
N TYR A 166 -2.12 15.48 -4.54
CA TYR A 166 -0.77 15.69 -4.07
C TYR A 166 0.21 15.80 -5.25
N LYS A 167 0.73 17.02 -5.46
CA LYS A 167 1.86 17.24 -6.36
C LYS A 167 3.13 16.93 -5.57
N PHE A 168 3.92 15.97 -6.05
CA PHE A 168 5.14 15.49 -5.41
C PHE A 168 6.14 16.56 -4.96
N SER A 169 6.10 17.75 -5.56
CA SER A 169 7.03 18.84 -5.27
C SER A 169 6.86 19.44 -3.87
N SER A 170 5.72 19.22 -3.19
CA SER A 170 5.43 19.83 -1.89
C SER A 170 5.57 18.88 -0.70
N LEU A 171 5.86 17.60 -0.93
CA LEU A 171 6.04 16.61 0.14
C LEU A 171 7.53 16.50 0.47
N GLN A 172 7.99 17.27 1.45
CA GLN A 172 9.28 17.01 2.08
C GLN A 172 9.11 15.92 3.14
N PRO A 173 10.00 14.91 3.18
CA PRO A 173 10.06 13.96 4.28
C PRO A 173 10.58 14.59 5.57
#